data_AF-A0A6G4QZA1-F1
#
_entry.id   AF-A0A6G4QZA1-F1
#
_cell.length_a   1.000
_cell.length_b   1.000
_cell.length_c   1.000
_cell.angle_alpha   90.00
_cell.angle_beta   90.00
_cell.angle_gamma   90.00
#
_symmetry.space_group_name_H-M   'P 1'
#
loop_
_entity.id
_entity.type
_entity.pdbx_description
1 polymer ?
#
loop_
_entity_poly.entity_id
_entity_poly.type
_entity_poly.pdbx_seq_one_letter_code
_entity_poly.pdbx_strand_id
1 'polypeptide(L)' 'MPMILIENAAGSSQVITIIQEFAGHSVSRDLQPGDAARIPVGQFKSIVVRETYPEDWMSRVRSRQAAA' A
#
# COMPACT_ATOMS: atom_id res chain seq x y z
N MET A 1 1.32 17.80 -12.36
CA MET A 1 2.08 16.78 -11.60
C MET A 1 1.81 15.42 -12.24
N PRO A 2 2.84 14.63 -12.57
CA PRO A 2 2.64 13.26 -13.05
C PRO A 2 2.00 12.40 -11.96
N MET A 3 1.07 11.55 -12.37
CA MET A 3 0.28 10.69 -11.50
C MET A 3 0.37 9.26 -12.02
N ILE A 4 0.41 8.30 -11.10
CA ILE A 4 0.21 6.89 -11.44
C ILE A 4 -1.08 6.39 -10.78
N LEU A 5 -1.74 5.46 -11.47
CA LEU A 5 -2.84 4.68 -10.96
C LEU A 5 -2.32 3.28 -10.66
N ILE A 6 -2.56 2.81 -9.43
CA ILE A 6 -2.26 1.44 -9.03
C ILE A 6 -3.59 0.81 -8.64
N GLU A 7 -3.95 -0.25 -9.33
CA GLU A 7 -5.18 -1.02 -9.09
C GLU A 7 -4.82 -2.39 -8.58
N ASN A 8 -5.52 -2.85 -7.54
CA ASN A 8 -5.44 -4.24 -7.15
C ASN A 8 -6.40 -5.07 -7.99
N ALA A 9 -5.89 -5.54 -9.14
CA ALA A 9 -6.60 -6.43 -10.04
C ALA A 9 -6.46 -7.92 -9.67
N ALA A 10 -5.90 -8.23 -8.49
CA ALA A 10 -5.69 -9.60 -8.05
C ALA A 10 -7.01 -10.30 -7.67
N GLY A 11 -6.97 -11.64 -7.62
CA GLY A 11 -8.12 -12.45 -7.22
C GLY A 11 -8.51 -12.24 -5.75
N SER A 12 -9.63 -12.85 -5.34
CA SER A 12 -10.14 -12.72 -3.98
C SER A 12 -9.06 -13.05 -2.94
N SER A 13 -8.93 -12.20 -1.91
CA SER A 13 -8.03 -12.32 -0.76
C SER A 13 -6.59 -11.79 -0.92
N GLN A 14 -6.14 -11.42 -2.12
CA GLN A 14 -4.80 -10.82 -2.27
C GLN A 14 -4.81 -9.32 -1.97
N VAL A 15 -4.05 -8.90 -0.97
CA VAL A 15 -3.90 -7.48 -0.61
C VAL A 15 -2.60 -6.97 -1.20
N ILE A 16 -2.62 -5.77 -1.77
CA ILE A 16 -1.41 -5.08 -2.23
C ILE A 16 -1.09 -3.97 -1.24
N THR A 17 0.13 -3.94 -0.71
CA THR A 17 0.62 -2.80 0.06
C THR A 17 1.45 -1.90 -0.85
N ILE A 18 1.09 -0.62 -0.86
CA ILE A 18 1.87 0.44 -1.48
C ILE A 18 2.59 1.22 -0.40
N ILE A 19 3.91 1.33 -0.52
CA ILE A 19 4.77 2.09 0.39
C ILE A 19 5.35 3.27 -0.40
N GLN A 20 5.15 4.47 0.11
CA GLN A 20 5.66 5.71 -0.45
C GLN A 20 6.70 6.29 0.49
N GLU A 21 7.93 6.44 0.02
CA GLU A 21 9.04 6.96 0.81
C GLU A 21 9.53 8.29 0.22
N PHE A 22 9.64 9.32 1.06
CA PHE A 22 10.10 10.64 0.66
C PHE A 22 10.65 11.41 1.86
N ALA A 23 11.82 12.03 1.73
CA ALA A 23 12.43 12.89 2.76
C ALA A 23 12.48 12.26 4.18
N GLY A 24 12.71 10.95 4.27
CA GLY A 24 12.71 10.22 5.55
C GLY A 24 11.34 9.85 6.10
N HIS A 25 10.25 10.21 5.42
CA HIS A 25 8.89 9.77 5.74
C HIS A 25 8.52 8.54 4.93
N SER A 26 7.76 7.63 5.55
CA SER A 26 7.18 6.45 4.91
C SER A 26 5.67 6.41 5.14
N VAL A 27 4.90 6.29 4.06
CA VAL A 27 3.44 6.18 4.09
C VAL A 27 3.04 4.87 3.43
N SER A 28 2.33 4.03 4.18
CA SER A 28 1.83 2.74 3.71
C SER A 28 0.32 2.80 3.48
N ARG A 29 -0.14 2.21 2.37
CA ARG A 29 -1.56 2.01 2.07
C ARG A 29 -1.78 0.59 1.57
N ASP A 30 -2.77 -0.09 2.14
CA ASP A 30 -3.20 -1.40 1.66
C ASP A 30 -4.37 -1.21 0.68
N LEU A 31 -4.39 -1.99 -0.40
CA LEU A 31 -5.47 -2.06 -1.38
C LEU A 31 -6.08 -3.47 -1.35
N GLN A 32 -7.37 -3.56 -1.06
CA GLN A 32 -8.12 -4.81 -1.20
C GLN A 32 -8.37 -5.13 -2.68
N PRO A 33 -8.71 -6.38 -3.04
CA PRO A 33 -9.11 -6.70 -4.41
C PRO A 33 -10.21 -5.77 -4.93
N GLY A 34 -9.99 -5.15 -6.08
CA GLY A 34 -10.89 -4.16 -6.68
C GLY A 34 -10.66 -2.71 -6.24
N ASP A 35 -9.82 -2.46 -5.23
CA ASP A 35 -9.44 -1.10 -4.84
C ASP A 35 -8.40 -0.50 -5.79
N ALA A 36 -8.36 0.83 -5.83
CA ALA A 36 -7.37 1.58 -6.58
C ALA A 36 -6.85 2.80 -5.81
N ALA A 37 -5.59 3.16 -6.06
CA ALA A 37 -4.98 4.38 -5.55
C ALA A 37 -4.35 5.21 -6.67
N ARG A 38 -4.63 6.51 -6.63
CA ARG A 38 -3.91 7.51 -7.42
C ARG A 38 -2.77 8.08 -6.59
N ILE A 39 -1.55 8.00 -7.09
CA ILE A 39 -0.36 8.46 -6.37
C ILE A 39 0.35 9.56 -7.16
N PRO A 40 0.55 10.76 -6.56
CA PRO A 40 1.40 11.78 -7.16
C PRO A 40 2.85 11.35 -7.13
N VAL A 41 3.50 11.45 -8.29
CA VAL A 41 4.92 11.18 -8.49
C VAL A 41 5.71 12.47 -8.33
N GLY A 42 6.86 12.39 -7.67
CA GLY A 42 7.79 13.49 -7.47
C GLY A 42 9.23 13.01 -7.58
N GLN A 43 10.15 13.94 -7.83
CA GLN A 43 11.56 13.65 -8.13
C GLN A 43 12.31 12.89 -7.02
N PHE A 44 11.86 12.99 -5.77
CA PHE A 44 12.52 12.39 -4.60
C PHE A 44 11.63 11.38 -3.86
N LYS A 45 10.71 10.75 -4.58
CA LYS A 45 9.74 9.81 -4.01
C LYS A 45 9.95 8.41 -4.56
N SER A 46 10.18 7.45 -3.67
CA SER A 46 10.16 6.02 -4.00
C SER A 46 8.74 5.48 -3.80
N ILE A 47 8.28 4.64 -4.72
CA ILE A 47 6.99 3.96 -4.63
C ILE A 47 7.26 2.47 -4.79
N VAL A 48 7.05 1.72 -3.71
CA VAL A 48 7.18 0.26 -3.68
C VAL A 48 5.80 -0.35 -3.63
N VAL A 49 5.56 -1.31 -4.53
CA VAL A 49 4.32 -2.09 -4.57
C VAL A 49 4.68 -3.52 -4.22
N ARG A 50 4.05 -4.07 -3.17
CA ARG A 50 4.26 -5.45 -2.75
C ARG A 50 2.94 -6.18 -2.60
N GLU A 51 2.91 -7.44 -2.99
CA GLU A 51 1.87 -8.35 -2.55
C GLU A 51 2.03 -8.59 -1.05
N THR A 52 0.91 -8.66 -0.34
CA THR A 52 0.85 -9.02 1.07
C THR A 52 -0.18 -10.10 1.21
N TYR A 53 0.26 -11.26 1.71
CA TYR A 53 -0.64 -12.36 1.98
C TYR A 53 -1.62 -12.00 3.11
N PRO A 54 -2.86 -12.52 3.08
CA PRO A 54 -3.91 -12.16 4.03
C PRO A 54 -3.49 -12.31 5.50
N GLU A 55 -2.72 -13.34 5.82
CA GLU A 55 -2.20 -13.63 7.16
C GLU A 55 -1.26 -12.54 7.69
N ASP A 56 -0.38 -12.02 6.82
CA ASP A 56 0.55 -10.96 7.14
C ASP A 56 -0.17 -9.63 7.34
N TRP A 57 -1.18 -9.36 6.52
CA TRP A 57 -2.03 -8.18 6.66
C TRP A 57 -2.84 -8.23 7.96
N MET A 58 -3.50 -9.35 8.26
CA MET A 58 -4.26 -9.53 9.50
C MET A 58 -3.37 -9.42 10.74
N SER A 59 -2.11 -9.87 10.66
CA SER A 59 -1.12 -9.66 11.73
C SER A 59 -0.85 -8.16 11.95
N ARG A 60 -0.61 -7.39 10.89
CA ARG A 60 -0.38 -5.93 10.99
C ARG A 60 -1.59 -5.17 11.52
N VAL A 61 -2.81 -5.53 11.09
CA VAL A 61 -4.05 -4.90 11.58
C VAL A 61 -4.21 -5.13 13.07
N ARG A 62 -4.00 -6.36 13.55
CA ARG A 62 -4.06 -6.70 14.99
C ARG A 62 -3.01 -5.94 15.80
N SER A 63 -1.77 -5.88 15.32
CA SER A 63 -0.71 -5.12 15.99
C SER A 63 -1.01 -3.62 16.05
N ARG A 64 -1.65 -3.05 15.01
CA ARG A 64 -2.07 -1.65 15.00
C ARG A 64 -3.22 -1.39 15.98
N GLN A 65 -4.16 -2.32 16.12
CA GLN A 65 -5.26 -2.22 17.08
C GLN A 65 -4.78 -2.37 18.53
N ALA A 66 -3.75 -3.17 18.79
CA ALA A 66 -3.17 -3.34 20.12
C ALA A 66 -2.31 -2.15 20.60
N ALA A 67 -1.88 -1.29 19.66
CA ALA A 67 -1.05 -0.11 19.93
C ALA A 67 -1.86 1.20 20.03
N ALA A 68 -3.18 1.13 19.88
CA ALA A 68 -4.13 2.25 20.01
C ALA A 68 -4.93 2.13 21.31
#